data_AF-A0A7K9DR86-F1
#
_entry.id   AF-A0A7K9DR86-F1
#
_cell.length_a   1.000
_cell.length_b   1.000
_cell.length_c   1.000
_cell.angle_alpha   90.00
_cell.angle_beta   90.00
_cell.angle_gamma   90.00
#
_symmetry.space_group_name_H-M   'P 1'
#
loop_
_entity.id
_entity.type
_entity.pdbx_description
1 polymer ?
#
loop_
_entity_poly.entity_id
_entity_poly.type
_entity_poly.pdbx_seq_one_letter_code
_entity_poly.pdbx_strand_id
1 'polypeptide(L)'
;CPGQPKDQLVVSPRQPVVKFRGSVQLNCSLACARGTVEWKGLDTNLGSVISFPTYSILHISSAVVAMGGTKICQGTCHGQRYQHTVDLKVYALPDRLQLEAEPHAPELGQPTSLRCSAQGVYPLAGLGLTWHRGHRALEEADFDVTETEEELFDIVSTLLVSEEEVGGKVEFKCEVTLTIGQETFTRAASVTVSSGELRILTSDPTTALTTTLMEHGTETLLELAATAEPPSTVRLAPRVLVTGSPKARVAAATLPVSGTTGPAAEVQGTVADSRSWGSVAAEKGTRPPMGMVPTCSLRIWSLPPNGTRGRALRIECQAQCSGNGTGTVIWLRTPVALSQYREEAAGSSSTLRLDRAESRHQGHYQCVLLGHRSPAASLQLTVLDDSSSAGTAITAGTTVSLLGLIMTGVVSHRLWKRFRAQYDLS
;
A
#
# COMPACT_ATOMS: atom_id res chain seq x y z
N CYS A 1 -40.95 -32.35 -22.93
CA CYS A 1 -40.66 -32.00 -21.53
C CYS A 1 -39.77 -30.76 -21.49
N PRO A 2 -40.11 -29.69 -20.76
CA PRO A 2 -39.13 -28.63 -20.48
C PRO A 2 -38.03 -29.24 -19.61
N GLY A 3 -36.78 -29.11 -20.03
CA GLY A 3 -35.65 -29.69 -19.31
C GLY A 3 -35.50 -29.05 -17.93
N GLN A 4 -35.55 -29.87 -16.88
CA GLN A 4 -35.19 -29.43 -15.54
C GLN A 4 -33.79 -28.81 -15.57
N PRO A 5 -33.57 -27.62 -14.98
CA PRO A 5 -32.24 -27.04 -14.93
C PRO A 5 -31.32 -28.02 -14.22
N LYS A 6 -30.28 -28.50 -14.92
CA LYS A 6 -29.25 -29.33 -14.30
C LYS A 6 -28.55 -28.47 -13.25
N ASP A 7 -28.49 -28.94 -12.01
CA ASP A 7 -27.70 -28.27 -10.97
C ASP A 7 -26.25 -28.15 -11.48
N GLN A 8 -25.82 -26.92 -11.76
CA GLN A 8 -24.52 -26.65 -12.34
C GLN A 8 -23.67 -25.88 -11.34
N LEU A 9 -22.47 -26.40 -11.07
CA LEU A 9 -21.42 -25.70 -10.33
C LEU A 9 -20.64 -24.83 -11.30
N VAL A 10 -20.60 -23.53 -11.04
CA VAL A 10 -20.00 -22.50 -11.90
C VAL A 10 -19.03 -21.66 -11.10
N VAL A 11 -17.79 -21.56 -11.58
CA VAL A 11 -16.76 -20.67 -11.03
C VAL A 11 -16.58 -19.44 -11.93
N SER A 12 -16.40 -18.28 -11.30
CA SER A 12 -16.11 -17.00 -11.96
C SER A 12 -15.02 -16.23 -11.19
N PRO A 13 -13.99 -15.67 -11.86
CA PRO A 13 -13.70 -15.81 -13.29
C PRO A 13 -13.21 -17.24 -13.63
N ARG A 14 -13.32 -17.64 -14.91
CA ARG A 14 -12.91 -18.99 -15.37
C ARG A 14 -11.39 -19.14 -15.50
N GLN A 15 -10.68 -18.05 -15.76
CA GLN A 15 -9.22 -17.98 -15.81
C GLN A 15 -8.77 -16.81 -14.93
N PRO A 16 -8.70 -17.01 -13.60
CA PRO A 16 -8.28 -15.96 -12.69
C PRO A 16 -6.79 -15.64 -12.84
N VAL A 17 -6.49 -14.37 -13.13
CA VAL A 17 -5.14 -13.80 -13.18
C VAL A 17 -5.05 -12.68 -12.13
N VAL A 18 -3.96 -12.58 -11.37
CA VAL A 18 -3.77 -11.56 -10.33
C VAL A 18 -2.32 -11.06 -10.27
N LYS A 19 -2.12 -9.74 -10.15
CA LYS A 19 -0.78 -9.15 -9.95
C LYS A 19 -0.25 -9.56 -8.56
N PHE A 20 1.04 -9.81 -8.44
CA PHE A 20 1.74 -10.00 -7.16
C PHE A 20 1.49 -8.81 -6.22
N ARG A 21 1.26 -9.11 -4.93
CA ARG A 21 0.69 -8.21 -3.90
C ARG A 21 -0.70 -7.60 -4.22
N GLY A 22 -1.30 -7.96 -5.35
CA GLY A 22 -2.66 -7.58 -5.74
C GLY A 22 -3.74 -8.42 -5.06
N SER A 23 -5.00 -8.09 -5.35
CA SER A 23 -6.17 -8.76 -4.76
C SER A 23 -7.14 -9.27 -5.83
N VAL A 24 -7.78 -10.40 -5.57
CA VAL A 24 -8.77 -11.03 -6.47
C VAL A 24 -9.85 -11.76 -5.66
N GLN A 25 -11.03 -11.90 -6.26
CA GLN A 25 -12.14 -12.71 -5.72
C GLN A 25 -12.57 -13.75 -6.75
N LEU A 26 -12.73 -15.00 -6.30
CA LEU A 26 -13.27 -16.10 -7.08
C LEU A 26 -14.61 -16.50 -6.45
N ASN A 27 -15.71 -16.36 -7.21
CA ASN A 27 -17.03 -16.81 -6.81
C ASN A 27 -17.28 -18.20 -7.37
N CYS A 28 -17.68 -19.15 -6.53
CA CYS A 28 -18.23 -20.42 -6.95
C CYS A 28 -19.70 -20.50 -6.55
N SER A 29 -20.58 -20.84 -7.50
CA SER A 29 -22.03 -20.92 -7.30
C SER A 29 -22.58 -22.25 -7.79
N LEU A 30 -23.58 -22.78 -7.09
CA LEU A 30 -24.29 -24.00 -7.43
C LEU A 30 -25.78 -23.68 -7.51
N ALA A 31 -26.39 -23.87 -8.68
CA ALA A 31 -27.80 -23.53 -8.92
C ALA A 31 -28.78 -24.57 -8.31
N CYS A 32 -28.73 -24.78 -6.99
CA CYS A 32 -29.53 -25.77 -6.27
C CYS A 32 -30.09 -25.24 -4.94
N ALA A 33 -31.40 -25.39 -4.71
CA ALA A 33 -32.04 -25.01 -3.46
C ALA A 33 -31.55 -25.90 -2.29
N ARG A 34 -31.04 -25.28 -1.22
CA ARG A 34 -30.37 -25.95 -0.08
C ARG A 34 -29.08 -26.71 -0.44
N GLY A 35 -28.49 -26.44 -1.60
CA GLY A 35 -27.15 -26.93 -1.92
C GLY A 35 -26.06 -26.25 -1.08
N THR A 36 -24.98 -26.98 -0.82
CA THR A 36 -23.76 -26.45 -0.18
C THR A 36 -22.67 -26.20 -1.21
N VAL A 37 -21.80 -25.22 -0.96
CA VAL A 37 -20.63 -24.91 -1.79
C VAL A 37 -19.45 -24.57 -0.88
N GLU A 38 -18.27 -25.09 -1.20
CA GLU A 38 -17.03 -24.90 -0.45
C GLU A 38 -15.83 -24.77 -1.39
N TRP A 39 -14.86 -23.94 -1.00
CA TRP A 39 -13.54 -23.88 -1.63
C TRP A 39 -12.55 -24.76 -0.88
N LYS A 40 -11.70 -25.46 -1.63
CA LYS A 40 -10.59 -26.28 -1.14
C LYS A 40 -9.31 -25.94 -1.89
N GLY A 41 -8.25 -25.73 -1.13
CA GLY A 41 -6.87 -25.78 -1.63
C GLY A 41 -6.37 -27.21 -1.54
N LEU A 42 -5.57 -27.62 -2.52
CA LEU A 42 -4.69 -28.78 -2.36
C LEU A 42 -3.53 -28.40 -1.42
N ASP A 43 -2.99 -27.20 -1.62
CA ASP A 43 -1.88 -26.63 -0.87
C ASP A 43 -2.34 -25.42 -0.04
N THR A 44 -1.72 -25.21 1.12
CA THR A 44 -2.36 -24.56 2.29
C THR A 44 -2.49 -23.02 2.23
N ASN A 45 -2.07 -22.37 1.14
CA ASN A 45 -2.17 -20.91 0.95
C ASN A 45 -3.40 -20.53 0.11
N LEU A 46 -4.60 -20.86 0.60
CA LEU A 46 -5.83 -20.67 -0.17
C LEU A 46 -6.26 -19.19 -0.27
N GLY A 47 -6.25 -18.46 0.84
CA GLY A 47 -6.90 -17.15 1.01
C GLY A 47 -7.98 -17.18 2.10
N SER A 48 -8.83 -16.16 2.19
CA SER A 48 -10.02 -16.20 3.06
C SER A 48 -11.26 -16.68 2.30
N VAL A 49 -11.99 -17.63 2.87
CA VAL A 49 -13.21 -18.21 2.27
C VAL A 49 -14.44 -17.73 3.03
N ILE A 50 -15.44 -17.25 2.30
CA ILE A 50 -16.75 -16.87 2.83
C ILE A 50 -17.82 -17.72 2.12
N SER A 51 -18.36 -18.71 2.83
CA SER A 51 -19.38 -19.63 2.30
C SER A 51 -20.79 -19.21 2.70
N PHE A 52 -21.71 -19.36 1.75
CA PHE A 52 -23.14 -19.09 1.89
C PHE A 52 -23.93 -20.34 1.42
N PRO A 53 -25.25 -20.41 1.66
CA PRO A 53 -26.10 -21.33 0.92
C PRO A 53 -25.91 -21.10 -0.59
N THR A 54 -25.75 -22.18 -1.36
CA THR A 54 -25.66 -22.18 -2.83
C THR A 54 -24.48 -21.42 -3.47
N TYR A 55 -23.59 -20.75 -2.73
CA TYR A 55 -22.35 -20.17 -3.28
C TYR A 55 -21.25 -19.95 -2.22
N SER A 56 -20.00 -19.84 -2.64
CA SER A 56 -18.84 -19.59 -1.78
C SER A 56 -17.84 -18.67 -2.51
N ILE A 57 -17.30 -17.69 -1.78
CA ILE A 57 -16.37 -16.69 -2.31
C ILE A 57 -14.99 -16.94 -1.69
N LEU A 58 -13.98 -17.14 -2.54
CA LEU A 58 -12.58 -17.12 -2.16
C LEU A 58 -12.02 -15.71 -2.41
N HIS A 59 -11.42 -15.11 -1.39
CA HIS A 59 -10.80 -13.79 -1.44
C HIS A 59 -9.31 -13.87 -1.13
N ILE A 60 -8.52 -13.26 -1.99
CA ILE A 60 -7.06 -13.11 -1.84
C ILE A 60 -6.78 -11.61 -1.82
N SER A 61 -6.21 -11.13 -0.71
CA SER A 61 -5.99 -9.70 -0.47
C SER A 61 -4.62 -9.20 -0.90
N SER A 62 -3.61 -10.08 -0.89
CA SER A 62 -2.23 -9.81 -1.31
C SER A 62 -1.63 -11.11 -1.82
N ALA A 63 -1.66 -11.30 -3.15
CA ALA A 63 -1.19 -12.52 -3.79
C ALA A 63 0.34 -12.66 -3.69
N VAL A 64 0.82 -13.87 -3.41
CA VAL A 64 2.24 -14.27 -3.51
C VAL A 64 2.36 -15.46 -4.46
N VAL A 65 3.57 -15.79 -4.92
CA VAL A 65 3.82 -16.89 -5.87
C VAL A 65 3.21 -18.22 -5.38
N ALA A 66 3.52 -18.62 -4.15
CA ALA A 66 2.92 -19.79 -3.48
C ALA A 66 1.38 -19.77 -3.28
N MET A 67 0.67 -18.67 -3.63
CA MET A 67 -0.80 -18.66 -3.69
C MET A 67 -1.36 -19.01 -5.07
N GLY A 68 -0.53 -19.14 -6.11
CA GLY A 68 -0.95 -19.56 -7.44
C GLY A 68 -1.47 -21.00 -7.50
N GLY A 69 -1.66 -21.50 -8.72
CA GLY A 69 -2.00 -22.89 -8.98
C GLY A 69 -3.47 -23.25 -8.72
N THR A 70 -3.71 -24.55 -8.58
CA THR A 70 -5.05 -25.15 -8.62
C THR A 70 -5.91 -24.80 -7.41
N LYS A 71 -7.12 -24.28 -7.67
CA LYS A 71 -8.19 -24.01 -6.69
C LYS A 71 -9.40 -24.87 -7.02
N ILE A 72 -9.88 -25.64 -6.06
CA ILE A 72 -11.00 -26.56 -6.24
C ILE A 72 -12.24 -26.00 -5.55
N CYS A 73 -13.31 -25.81 -6.29
CA CYS A 73 -14.64 -25.65 -5.71
C CYS A 73 -15.36 -27.00 -5.69
N GLN A 74 -15.96 -27.36 -4.56
CA GLN A 74 -16.86 -28.50 -4.43
C GLN A 74 -18.25 -28.01 -4.01
N GLY A 75 -19.29 -28.71 -4.47
CA GLY A 75 -20.66 -28.44 -4.06
C GLY A 75 -21.47 -29.72 -3.94
N THR A 76 -22.52 -29.70 -3.13
CA THR A 76 -23.44 -30.84 -2.99
C THR A 76 -24.89 -30.39 -3.09
N CYS A 77 -25.70 -31.20 -3.77
CA CYS A 77 -27.12 -30.95 -4.02
C CYS A 77 -27.85 -32.28 -4.11
N HIS A 78 -28.95 -32.47 -3.36
CA HIS A 78 -29.77 -33.69 -3.39
C HIS A 78 -28.98 -35.01 -3.32
N GLY A 79 -27.86 -35.04 -2.57
CA GLY A 79 -26.95 -36.19 -2.46
C GLY A 79 -25.93 -36.34 -3.60
N GLN A 80 -26.09 -35.61 -4.71
CA GLN A 80 -25.10 -35.52 -5.78
C GLN A 80 -23.95 -34.58 -5.38
N ARG A 81 -22.74 -34.90 -5.87
CA ARG A 81 -21.52 -34.11 -5.66
C ARG A 81 -21.07 -33.49 -6.98
N TYR A 82 -20.69 -32.22 -6.93
CA TYR A 82 -20.18 -31.45 -8.04
C TYR A 82 -18.78 -30.94 -7.69
N GLN A 83 -17.91 -30.84 -8.68
CA GLN A 83 -16.59 -30.25 -8.54
C GLN A 83 -16.27 -29.41 -9.77
N HIS A 84 -15.62 -28.27 -9.56
CA HIS A 84 -15.08 -27.42 -10.61
C HIS A 84 -13.70 -26.93 -10.17
N THR A 85 -12.75 -26.96 -11.09
CA THR A 85 -11.35 -26.64 -10.81
C THR A 85 -10.94 -25.46 -11.67
N VAL A 86 -10.28 -24.47 -11.08
CA VAL A 86 -9.66 -23.35 -11.80
C VAL A 86 -8.19 -23.22 -11.39
N ASP A 87 -7.38 -22.70 -12.30
CA ASP A 87 -5.96 -22.42 -12.07
C ASP A 87 -5.78 -20.92 -11.84
N LEU A 88 -5.30 -20.53 -10.66
CA LEU A 88 -5.00 -19.14 -10.31
C LEU A 88 -3.59 -18.78 -10.76
N LYS A 89 -3.51 -17.85 -11.71
CA LYS A 89 -2.23 -17.38 -12.24
C LYS A 89 -1.82 -16.09 -11.54
N VAL A 90 -0.65 -16.11 -10.90
CA VAL A 90 -0.02 -14.93 -10.31
C VAL A 90 0.99 -14.39 -11.31
N TYR A 91 1.07 -13.06 -11.47
CA TYR A 91 2.07 -12.42 -12.32
C TYR A 91 2.72 -11.23 -11.64
N ALA A 92 3.99 -10.98 -11.93
CA ALA A 92 4.72 -9.79 -11.55
C ALA A 92 5.42 -9.25 -12.79
N LEU A 93 5.24 -7.96 -13.05
CA LEU A 93 5.95 -7.21 -14.09
C LEU A 93 6.09 -5.78 -13.57
N PRO A 94 7.30 -5.21 -13.49
CA PRO A 94 7.50 -3.87 -12.97
C PRO A 94 6.87 -2.83 -13.89
N ASP A 95 6.47 -1.70 -13.33
CA ASP A 95 5.82 -0.63 -14.11
C ASP A 95 6.82 0.25 -14.88
N ARG A 96 8.13 0.05 -14.67
CA ARG A 96 9.24 0.64 -15.42
C ARG A 96 10.36 -0.38 -15.58
N LEU A 97 11.01 -0.40 -16.75
CA LEU A 97 12.28 -1.08 -16.96
C LEU A 97 13.44 -0.12 -16.64
N GLN A 98 14.61 -0.66 -16.30
CA GLN A 98 15.86 0.09 -16.28
C GLN A 98 16.55 -0.13 -17.62
N LEU A 99 17.02 0.93 -18.27
CA LEU A 99 17.77 0.88 -19.52
C LEU A 99 18.90 1.89 -19.46
N GLU A 100 20.14 1.39 -19.48
CA GLU A 100 21.35 2.17 -19.27
C GLU A 100 22.35 1.88 -20.38
N ALA A 101 23.19 2.87 -20.72
CA ALA A 101 24.34 2.68 -21.59
C ALA A 101 25.60 2.49 -20.74
N GLU A 102 26.47 1.57 -21.15
CA GLU A 102 27.76 1.32 -20.53
C GLU A 102 28.87 1.40 -21.60
N PRO A 103 29.85 2.33 -21.45
CA PRO A 103 29.93 3.38 -20.42
C PRO A 103 28.82 4.45 -20.56
N HIS A 104 28.46 5.08 -19.45
CA HIS A 104 27.33 6.03 -19.36
C HIS A 104 27.49 7.27 -20.25
N ALA A 105 28.73 7.62 -20.60
CA ALA A 105 29.07 8.54 -21.68
C ALA A 105 29.90 7.75 -22.71
N PRO A 106 29.32 7.29 -23.82
CA PRO A 106 30.05 6.54 -24.83
C PRO A 106 31.07 7.44 -25.53
N GLU A 107 32.34 7.05 -25.52
CA GLU A 107 33.40 7.73 -26.25
C GLU A 107 33.38 7.33 -27.74
N LEU A 108 33.81 8.25 -28.61
CA LEU A 108 33.89 7.99 -30.04
C LEU A 108 35.00 6.95 -30.31
N GLY A 109 34.66 5.82 -30.92
CA GLY A 109 35.62 4.73 -31.16
C GLY A 109 35.75 3.74 -29.99
N GLN A 110 34.69 3.59 -29.18
CA GLN A 110 34.59 2.51 -28.19
C GLN A 110 33.27 1.73 -28.35
N PRO A 111 33.30 0.39 -28.20
CA PRO A 111 32.09 -0.42 -28.21
C PRO A 111 31.21 -0.03 -27.01
N THR A 112 29.99 0.41 -27.30
CA THR A 112 28.99 0.73 -26.28
C THR A 112 28.07 -0.47 -26.09
N SER A 113 27.75 -0.83 -24.86
CA SER A 113 26.69 -1.78 -24.56
C SER A 113 25.46 -1.06 -23.98
N LEU A 114 24.28 -1.59 -24.27
CA LEU A 114 23.03 -1.18 -23.66
C LEU A 114 22.54 -2.31 -22.75
N ARG A 115 22.34 -2.00 -21.48
CA ARG A 115 21.90 -2.94 -20.46
C ARG A 115 20.45 -2.65 -20.08
N CYS A 116 19.56 -3.58 -20.39
CA CYS A 116 18.16 -3.54 -19.98
C CYS A 116 17.95 -4.50 -18.81
N SER A 117 17.25 -4.06 -17.76
CA SER A 117 16.87 -4.93 -16.65
C SER A 117 15.45 -4.70 -16.16
N ALA A 118 14.85 -5.77 -15.62
CA ALA A 118 13.55 -5.75 -14.98
C ALA A 118 13.63 -6.55 -13.66
N GLN A 119 13.33 -5.88 -12.54
CA GLN A 119 13.36 -6.51 -11.22
C GLN A 119 11.98 -7.06 -10.84
N GLY A 120 11.97 -8.20 -10.15
CA GLY A 120 10.75 -8.83 -9.62
C GLY A 120 9.73 -9.23 -10.69
N VAL A 121 10.17 -9.87 -11.78
CA VAL A 121 9.31 -10.46 -12.81
C VAL A 121 8.88 -11.89 -12.44
N TYR A 122 7.66 -12.27 -12.81
CA TYR A 122 7.13 -13.63 -12.64
C TYR A 122 5.88 -13.85 -13.52
N PRO A 123 5.64 -15.05 -14.08
CA PRO A 123 6.58 -16.16 -14.23
C PRO A 123 7.60 -15.89 -15.36
N LEU A 124 8.62 -16.75 -15.48
CA LEU A 124 9.50 -16.78 -16.66
C LEU A 124 8.80 -17.39 -17.89
N ALA A 125 7.86 -18.31 -17.68
CA ALA A 125 7.13 -18.94 -18.77
C ALA A 125 6.19 -17.94 -19.45
N GLY A 126 6.43 -17.67 -20.75
CA GLY A 126 5.71 -16.65 -21.51
C GLY A 126 6.24 -15.23 -21.32
N LEU A 127 7.39 -15.07 -20.66
CA LEU A 127 8.19 -13.85 -20.65
C LEU A 127 9.11 -13.83 -21.88
N GLY A 128 9.17 -12.71 -22.60
CA GLY A 128 10.06 -12.49 -23.73
C GLY A 128 10.63 -11.07 -23.71
N LEU A 129 11.84 -10.88 -24.25
CA LEU A 129 12.52 -9.59 -24.35
C LEU A 129 12.95 -9.32 -25.79
N THR A 130 12.56 -8.17 -26.32
CA THR A 130 12.87 -7.75 -27.69
C THR A 130 13.60 -6.43 -27.67
N TRP A 131 14.77 -6.38 -28.29
CA TRP A 131 15.45 -5.14 -28.59
C TRP A 131 14.94 -4.56 -29.90
N HIS A 132 14.82 -3.23 -29.98
CA HIS A 132 14.50 -2.52 -31.20
C HIS A 132 15.53 -1.41 -31.45
N ARG A 133 15.84 -1.18 -32.72
CA ARG A 133 16.66 -0.07 -33.21
C ARG A 133 15.78 0.82 -34.10
N GLY A 134 15.42 1.99 -33.58
CA GLY A 134 14.31 2.79 -34.10
C GLY A 134 13.04 1.94 -34.24
N HIS A 135 12.53 1.84 -35.47
CA HIS A 135 11.31 1.10 -35.78
C HIS A 135 11.53 -0.40 -36.08
N ARG A 136 12.78 -0.88 -36.14
CA ARG A 136 13.09 -2.28 -36.44
C ARG A 136 13.24 -3.08 -35.16
N ALA A 137 12.42 -4.11 -34.97
CA ALA A 137 12.74 -5.17 -34.01
C ALA A 137 14.02 -5.90 -34.46
N LEU A 138 14.86 -6.24 -33.49
CA LEU A 138 15.90 -7.26 -33.63
C LEU A 138 15.27 -8.63 -33.30
N GLU A 139 16.06 -9.70 -33.37
CA GLU A 139 15.64 -11.02 -32.88
C GLU A 139 15.25 -10.96 -31.39
N GLU A 140 14.43 -11.91 -30.95
CA GLU A 140 14.15 -12.10 -29.52
C GLU A 140 15.45 -12.40 -28.78
N ALA A 141 15.67 -11.71 -27.67
CA ALA A 141 16.96 -11.62 -27.03
C ALA A 141 17.01 -12.48 -25.77
N ASP A 142 18.10 -13.25 -25.64
CA ASP A 142 18.43 -13.92 -24.40
C ASP A 142 18.61 -12.91 -23.25
N PHE A 143 18.27 -13.36 -22.05
CA PHE A 143 18.43 -12.61 -20.81
C PHE A 143 18.92 -13.51 -19.69
N ASP A 144 19.86 -13.00 -18.90
CA ASP A 144 20.29 -13.62 -17.65
C ASP A 144 19.16 -13.52 -16.61
N VAL A 145 19.03 -14.56 -15.78
CA VAL A 145 17.99 -14.69 -14.77
C VAL A 145 18.62 -14.89 -13.39
N THR A 146 18.22 -14.09 -12.41
CA THR A 146 18.56 -14.28 -10.99
C THR A 146 17.28 -14.46 -10.17
N GLU A 147 17.20 -15.51 -9.35
CA GLU A 147 16.06 -15.72 -8.45
C GLU A 147 16.22 -14.92 -7.14
N THR A 148 15.10 -14.41 -6.62
CA THR A 148 15.03 -13.59 -5.40
C THR A 148 14.42 -14.39 -4.24
N GLU A 149 14.59 -13.90 -3.01
CA GLU A 149 13.98 -14.51 -1.80
C GLU A 149 12.44 -14.55 -1.83
N GLU A 150 11.76 -13.79 -2.71
CA GLU A 150 10.29 -13.78 -2.84
C GLU A 150 9.75 -14.71 -3.96
N GLU A 151 10.56 -15.64 -4.48
CA GLU A 151 10.23 -16.53 -5.61
C GLU A 151 9.96 -15.75 -6.93
N LEU A 152 10.41 -14.49 -7.00
CA LEU A 152 10.42 -13.66 -8.21
C LEU A 152 11.81 -13.68 -8.85
N PHE A 153 11.89 -13.21 -10.10
CA PHE A 153 13.15 -13.17 -10.84
C PHE A 153 13.56 -11.73 -11.19
N ASP A 154 14.85 -11.46 -11.19
CA ASP A 154 15.44 -10.28 -11.81
C ASP A 154 16.06 -10.71 -13.15
N ILE A 155 15.70 -10.03 -14.23
CA ILE A 155 16.21 -10.30 -15.58
C ILE A 155 17.12 -9.19 -16.10
N VAL A 156 18.14 -9.55 -16.87
CA VAL A 156 19.08 -8.61 -17.51
C VAL A 156 19.38 -9.07 -18.94
N SER A 157 19.26 -8.17 -19.91
CA SER A 157 19.75 -8.40 -21.28
C SER A 157 20.72 -7.29 -21.67
N THR A 158 21.74 -7.64 -22.45
CA THR A 158 22.79 -6.71 -22.89
C THR A 158 22.91 -6.74 -24.42
N LEU A 159 22.73 -5.57 -25.05
CA LEU A 159 22.89 -5.39 -26.49
C LEU A 159 24.22 -4.66 -26.77
N LEU A 160 25.07 -5.23 -27.62
CA LEU A 160 26.27 -4.54 -28.13
C LEU A 160 25.89 -3.62 -29.30
N VAL A 161 26.38 -2.39 -29.29
CA VAL A 161 26.17 -1.38 -30.35
C VAL A 161 27.48 -1.15 -31.09
N SER A 162 27.46 -1.26 -32.42
CA SER A 162 28.65 -1.16 -33.28
C SER A 162 28.96 0.30 -33.68
N GLU A 163 30.22 0.62 -33.97
CA GLU A 163 30.67 1.98 -34.28
C GLU A 163 30.15 2.53 -35.62
N GLU A 164 30.03 1.68 -36.65
CA GLU A 164 29.43 2.06 -37.95
C GLU A 164 27.96 2.51 -37.81
N GLU A 165 27.33 2.19 -36.67
CA GLU A 165 25.93 2.46 -36.39
C GLU A 165 25.68 3.82 -35.74
N VAL A 166 26.75 4.51 -35.33
CA VAL A 166 26.72 5.76 -34.54
C VAL A 166 26.93 7.01 -35.42
N GLY A 167 26.91 6.87 -36.75
CA GLY A 167 26.95 7.99 -37.71
C GLY A 167 25.74 8.95 -37.66
N GLY A 168 24.77 8.68 -36.79
CA GLY A 168 23.63 9.54 -36.49
C GLY A 168 23.04 9.25 -35.12
N LYS A 169 22.08 10.09 -34.69
CA LYS A 169 21.35 9.92 -33.44
C LYS A 169 20.34 8.76 -33.56
N VAL A 170 20.60 7.63 -32.90
CA VAL A 170 19.79 6.40 -33.01
C VAL A 170 19.09 6.09 -31.68
N GLU A 171 17.78 5.91 -31.74
CA GLU A 171 16.99 5.39 -30.61
C GLU A 171 17.10 3.85 -30.54
N PHE A 172 17.31 3.34 -29.35
CA PHE A 172 17.19 1.94 -29.00
C PHE A 172 16.09 1.77 -27.96
N LYS A 173 15.23 0.76 -28.13
CA LYS A 173 14.14 0.45 -27.20
C LYS A 173 14.26 -1.01 -26.75
N CYS A 174 14.29 -1.23 -25.44
CA CYS A 174 14.08 -2.54 -24.85
C CYS A 174 12.59 -2.72 -24.57
N GLU A 175 11.99 -3.82 -25.04
CA GLU A 175 10.60 -4.19 -24.79
C GLU A 175 10.52 -5.55 -24.10
N VAL A 176 9.82 -5.63 -22.98
CA VAL A 176 9.57 -6.87 -22.22
C VAL A 176 8.08 -7.18 -22.29
N THR A 177 7.76 -8.39 -22.72
CA THR A 177 6.38 -8.89 -22.83
C THR A 177 6.18 -10.08 -21.90
N LEU A 178 5.03 -10.15 -21.23
CA LEU A 178 4.62 -11.28 -20.40
C LEU A 178 3.22 -11.73 -20.79
N THR A 179 3.11 -12.93 -21.36
CA THR A 179 1.84 -13.57 -21.73
C THR A 179 1.43 -14.60 -20.69
N ILE A 180 0.29 -14.39 -20.04
CA ILE A 180 -0.20 -15.24 -18.96
C ILE A 180 -1.72 -15.48 -19.05
N GLY A 181 -2.11 -16.72 -19.37
CA GLY A 181 -3.51 -17.08 -19.59
C GLY A 181 -4.01 -16.54 -20.93
N GLN A 182 -4.90 -15.54 -20.90
CA GLN A 182 -5.37 -14.78 -22.07
C GLN A 182 -4.88 -13.32 -22.06
N GLU A 183 -4.10 -12.93 -21.06
CA GLU A 183 -3.59 -11.57 -20.90
C GLU A 183 -2.14 -11.48 -21.42
N THR A 184 -1.79 -10.37 -22.08
CA THR A 184 -0.41 -10.03 -22.42
C THR A 184 -0.09 -8.63 -21.90
N PHE A 185 0.97 -8.52 -21.11
CA PHE A 185 1.44 -7.28 -20.52
C PHE A 185 2.77 -6.87 -21.15
N THR A 186 2.84 -5.63 -21.66
CA THR A 186 4.07 -5.09 -22.27
C THR A 186 4.63 -3.93 -21.45
N ARG A 187 5.96 -3.85 -21.37
CA ARG A 187 6.72 -2.73 -20.81
C ARG A 187 7.85 -2.39 -21.76
N ALA A 188 8.19 -1.12 -21.88
CA ALA A 188 9.30 -0.69 -22.70
C ALA A 188 10.06 0.48 -22.06
N ALA A 189 11.34 0.59 -22.40
CA ALA A 189 12.18 1.76 -22.13
C ALA A 189 12.97 2.08 -23.40
N SER A 190 13.18 3.37 -23.68
CA SER A 190 13.99 3.86 -24.79
C SER A 190 15.18 4.65 -24.28
N VAL A 191 16.31 4.54 -24.98
CA VAL A 191 17.50 5.38 -24.84
C VAL A 191 17.92 5.86 -26.22
N THR A 192 18.56 7.03 -26.30
CA THR A 192 19.09 7.53 -27.58
C THR A 192 20.59 7.68 -27.50
N VAL A 193 21.30 6.96 -28.36
CA VAL A 193 22.76 7.03 -28.49
C VAL A 193 23.10 8.02 -29.59
N SER A 194 24.11 8.85 -29.35
CA SER A 194 24.62 9.83 -30.32
C SER A 194 26.13 9.87 -30.24
N SER A 195 26.79 9.85 -31.41
CA SER A 195 28.22 10.11 -31.52
C SER A 195 28.52 11.54 -31.05
N GLY A 196 29.65 11.71 -30.37
CA GLY A 196 30.16 13.03 -29.99
C GLY A 196 30.67 13.78 -31.22
N GLU A 197 30.01 14.89 -31.56
CA GLU A 197 30.48 15.78 -32.63
C GLU A 197 31.88 16.31 -32.31
N LEU A 198 32.86 15.89 -33.11
CA LEU A 198 34.23 16.39 -33.07
C LEU A 198 34.27 17.86 -33.52
N ARG A 199 34.04 18.79 -32.60
CA ARG A 199 34.32 20.22 -32.80
C ARG A 199 35.83 20.48 -32.77
N ILE A 200 36.51 20.08 -33.84
CA ILE A 200 37.81 20.67 -34.18
C ILE A 200 37.57 22.14 -34.54
N LEU A 201 37.78 23.01 -33.56
CA LEU A 201 38.10 24.42 -33.79
C LEU A 201 39.62 24.59 -33.74
N THR A 202 40.31 24.08 -34.77
CA THR A 202 41.73 24.40 -34.99
C THR A 202 41.87 25.76 -35.64
N SER A 203 42.11 26.79 -34.82
CA SER A 203 43.13 27.78 -35.10
C SER A 203 43.60 28.42 -33.80
N ASP A 204 44.92 28.40 -33.60
CA ASP A 204 45.65 28.64 -32.35
C ASP A 204 45.87 30.17 -32.12
N PRO A 205 46.81 30.66 -31.28
CA PRO A 205 46.45 31.25 -29.99
C PRO A 205 46.76 32.76 -29.88
N THR A 206 46.41 33.33 -28.71
CA THR A 206 46.94 34.60 -28.17
C THR A 206 46.55 35.90 -28.90
N THR A 207 45.74 36.73 -28.25
CA THR A 207 46.12 38.08 -27.78
C THR A 207 45.08 38.54 -26.73
N ALA A 208 45.45 39.50 -25.89
CA ALA A 208 44.87 39.69 -24.56
C ALA A 208 43.79 40.79 -24.44
N LEU A 209 43.04 40.67 -23.33
CA LEU A 209 42.50 41.76 -22.49
C LEU A 209 41.26 42.58 -22.90
N THR A 210 40.57 42.99 -21.82
CA THR A 210 39.72 44.19 -21.64
C THR A 210 38.28 44.23 -22.17
N THR A 211 37.37 43.85 -21.26
CA THR A 211 36.30 44.70 -20.66
C THR A 211 35.17 45.32 -21.48
N THR A 212 34.03 45.36 -20.77
CA THR A 212 32.94 46.36 -20.78
C THR A 212 31.91 46.34 -21.92
N LEU A 213 30.70 46.06 -21.46
CA LEU A 213 29.40 46.21 -22.11
C LEU A 213 29.10 47.64 -22.59
N MET A 214 28.33 47.68 -23.69
CA MET A 214 27.51 48.79 -24.22
C MET A 214 28.22 49.97 -24.88
N GLU A 215 28.06 50.09 -26.20
CA GLU A 215 27.35 51.22 -26.82
C GLU A 215 26.95 50.90 -28.27
N HIS A 216 25.73 51.25 -28.68
CA HIS A 216 25.35 51.46 -30.09
C HIS A 216 24.04 52.27 -30.21
N GLY A 217 24.16 53.59 -30.14
CA GLY A 217 23.47 54.47 -31.09
C GLY A 217 24.49 54.92 -32.15
N THR A 218 24.16 55.54 -33.29
CA THR A 218 22.88 55.90 -33.93
C THR A 218 23.06 55.64 -35.46
N GLU A 219 22.27 56.06 -36.47
CA GLU A 219 21.05 56.87 -36.60
C GLU A 219 20.42 56.61 -37.99
N THR A 220 19.10 56.71 -38.14
CA THR A 220 18.45 57.39 -39.31
C THR A 220 16.94 57.56 -39.12
N LEU A 221 16.38 58.56 -39.81
CA LEU A 221 15.22 59.38 -39.42
C LEU A 221 13.98 59.17 -40.34
N LEU A 222 12.78 59.42 -39.79
CA LEU A 222 11.62 60.16 -40.36
C LEU A 222 10.44 60.04 -39.35
N GLU A 223 10.21 61.00 -38.44
CA GLU A 223 9.26 62.15 -38.57
C GLU A 223 7.83 61.78 -39.02
N LEU A 224 6.70 62.25 -38.47
CA LEU A 224 6.29 63.30 -37.48
C LEU A 224 4.83 62.93 -36.98
N ALA A 225 4.16 63.47 -35.95
CA ALA A 225 4.34 64.55 -34.97
C ALA A 225 3.61 64.18 -33.62
N ALA A 226 3.91 64.77 -32.46
CA ALA A 226 3.20 65.87 -31.73
C ALA A 226 1.68 65.67 -31.47
N THR A 227 1.08 65.95 -30.29
CA THR A 227 1.47 66.63 -29.02
C THR A 227 0.53 66.10 -27.91
N ALA A 228 0.65 66.30 -26.58
CA ALA A 228 1.48 67.17 -25.73
C ALA A 228 1.83 66.49 -24.37
N GLU A 229 2.17 67.27 -23.33
CA GLU A 229 2.92 66.79 -22.14
C GLU A 229 2.40 67.45 -20.79
N PRO A 230 3.13 67.59 -19.65
CA PRO A 230 2.82 66.95 -18.32
C PRO A 230 2.65 68.02 -17.17
N PRO A 231 3.24 67.97 -15.93
CA PRO A 231 3.78 66.92 -15.02
C PRO A 231 3.36 67.07 -13.51
N SER A 232 4.07 66.34 -12.61
CA SER A 232 4.47 66.71 -11.21
C SER A 232 3.77 65.93 -10.08
N THR A 233 4.39 65.05 -9.28
CA THR A 233 5.48 65.12 -8.26
C THR A 233 5.08 65.47 -6.80
N VAL A 234 5.49 64.56 -5.89
CA VAL A 234 6.11 64.81 -4.55
C VAL A 234 5.26 65.05 -3.26
N ARG A 235 5.33 64.00 -2.40
CA ARG A 235 5.51 63.95 -0.91
C ARG A 235 4.45 64.38 0.14
N LEU A 236 4.34 63.46 1.12
CA LEU A 236 4.24 63.64 2.60
C LEU A 236 2.96 64.24 3.23
N ALA A 237 2.08 63.34 3.72
CA ALA A 237 1.80 62.99 5.14
C ALA A 237 1.86 64.07 6.28
N PRO A 238 1.37 63.79 7.51
CA PRO A 238 0.33 62.82 7.94
C PRO A 238 -0.63 63.36 9.05
N ARG A 239 -1.64 62.56 9.44
CA ARG A 239 -2.04 62.17 10.83
C ARG A 239 -3.41 61.46 10.73
N VAL A 240 -3.57 60.16 10.96
CA VAL A 240 -3.21 59.27 12.11
C VAL A 240 -4.12 59.48 13.33
N LEU A 241 -4.39 58.37 14.04
CA LEU A 241 -5.01 58.17 15.37
C LEU A 241 -6.51 57.76 15.39
N VAL A 242 -6.92 56.71 16.13
CA VAL A 242 -6.11 55.64 16.80
C VAL A 242 -6.91 54.37 17.14
N THR A 243 -6.16 53.35 17.57
CA THR A 243 -6.50 52.06 18.22
C THR A 243 -7.39 52.18 19.48
N GLY A 244 -7.88 51.13 20.15
CA GLY A 244 -7.79 49.66 19.94
C GLY A 244 -8.36 48.88 21.17
N SER A 245 -8.15 47.56 21.22
CA SER A 245 -8.56 46.66 22.33
C SER A 245 -7.69 46.81 23.59
N PRO A 246 -8.16 46.54 24.84
CA PRO A 246 -7.89 45.22 25.46
C PRO A 246 -8.78 44.74 26.67
N LYS A 247 -8.58 43.47 27.10
CA LYS A 247 -8.65 42.88 28.49
C LYS A 247 -9.94 42.85 29.37
N ALA A 248 -10.43 41.61 29.58
CA ALA A 248 -10.54 40.82 30.85
C ALA A 248 -11.23 41.30 32.18
N ARG A 249 -12.03 40.35 32.74
CA ARG A 249 -12.38 39.99 34.16
C ARG A 249 -13.56 40.66 34.96
N VAL A 250 -14.56 39.79 35.28
CA VAL A 250 -15.12 39.41 36.63
C VAL A 250 -16.10 40.33 37.42
N ALA A 251 -17.18 39.68 37.95
CA ALA A 251 -18.10 40.03 39.08
C ALA A 251 -19.17 41.14 38.87
N ALA A 252 -20.38 41.12 39.47
CA ALA A 252 -21.13 40.07 40.21
C ALA A 252 -22.64 40.40 40.41
N ALA A 253 -23.42 39.37 40.79
CA ALA A 253 -24.64 39.37 41.64
C ALA A 253 -25.97 40.06 41.24
N THR A 254 -27.04 39.24 41.12
CA THR A 254 -28.23 39.33 41.99
C THR A 254 -28.89 37.94 42.19
N LEU A 255 -29.40 37.66 43.41
CA LEU A 255 -30.25 36.52 43.81
C LEU A 255 -31.71 37.03 44.01
N PRO A 256 -32.78 36.20 43.99
CA PRO A 256 -33.14 35.20 45.04
C PRO A 256 -33.41 33.77 44.46
N VAL A 257 -33.27 32.61 45.14
CA VAL A 257 -33.74 32.13 46.48
C VAL A 257 -35.29 32.00 46.50
N SER A 258 -35.98 30.91 46.86
CA SER A 258 -35.70 29.54 47.35
C SER A 258 -36.87 28.63 46.87
N GLY A 259 -36.89 27.29 46.95
CA GLY A 259 -35.92 26.32 47.45
C GLY A 259 -36.63 25.07 48.04
N THR A 260 -35.90 23.97 48.22
CA THR A 260 -36.19 22.85 49.20
C THR A 260 -37.44 21.96 48.91
N THR A 261 -37.43 20.62 49.01
CA THR A 261 -36.41 19.65 49.47
C THR A 261 -36.70 18.23 48.94
N GLY A 262 -35.67 17.39 48.77
CA GLY A 262 -35.80 15.92 48.88
C GLY A 262 -35.87 15.49 50.37
N PRO A 263 -35.80 14.19 50.72
CA PRO A 263 -34.73 13.29 50.27
C PRO A 263 -35.16 11.83 50.01
N ALA A 264 -34.17 10.95 49.84
CA ALA A 264 -34.30 9.53 49.53
C ALA A 264 -34.65 8.64 50.74
N ALA A 265 -35.18 7.43 50.46
CA ALA A 265 -34.92 6.21 51.23
C ALA A 265 -35.30 4.96 50.39
N GLU A 266 -34.68 3.82 50.73
CA GLU A 266 -35.00 2.49 50.20
C GLU A 266 -36.33 1.94 50.77
N VAL A 267 -36.87 0.88 50.15
CA VAL A 267 -37.32 -0.39 50.80
C VAL A 267 -38.26 -1.20 49.89
N GLN A 268 -37.80 -2.42 49.56
CA GLN A 268 -38.49 -3.72 49.58
C GLN A 268 -40.04 -3.80 49.49
N GLY A 269 -40.51 -4.75 48.66
CA GLY A 269 -41.48 -5.75 49.17
C GLY A 269 -42.87 -5.87 48.51
N THR A 270 -43.01 -6.92 47.69
CA THR A 270 -44.10 -7.94 47.74
C THR A 270 -45.60 -7.60 47.59
N VAL A 271 -46.18 -8.19 46.53
CA VAL A 271 -47.34 -9.14 46.53
C VAL A 271 -48.78 -8.62 46.41
N ALA A 272 -49.54 -9.39 45.60
CA ALA A 272 -51.00 -9.49 45.41
C ALA A 272 -51.73 -8.23 44.90
N ASP A 273 -52.27 -8.20 43.67
CA ASP A 273 -53.29 -9.07 43.04
C ASP A 273 -54.71 -8.83 43.56
N SER A 274 -55.54 -8.24 42.70
CA SER A 274 -57.00 -8.13 42.83
C SER A 274 -57.59 -7.87 41.44
N ARG A 275 -58.36 -8.85 40.96
CA ARG A 275 -58.92 -8.93 39.61
C ARG A 275 -60.19 -8.09 39.43
N SER A 276 -60.66 -8.08 38.17
CA SER A 276 -62.07 -7.89 37.74
C SER A 276 -62.47 -6.43 37.44
N TRP A 277 -63.23 -6.10 36.39
CA TRP A 277 -63.80 -6.86 35.25
C TRP A 277 -64.03 -5.86 34.09
N GLY A 278 -64.03 -6.30 32.83
CA GLY A 278 -64.37 -5.38 31.72
C GLY A 278 -64.10 -5.97 30.33
N SER A 279 -65.11 -6.56 29.70
CA SER A 279 -64.96 -7.31 28.45
C SER A 279 -65.05 -6.45 27.19
N VAL A 280 -64.13 -6.72 26.26
CA VAL A 280 -64.33 -6.77 24.79
C VAL A 280 -65.04 -5.59 24.10
N ALA A 281 -64.25 -4.82 23.35
CA ALA A 281 -64.67 -4.28 22.06
C ALA A 281 -63.70 -4.77 20.99
N ALA A 282 -64.21 -5.43 19.94
CA ALA A 282 -63.38 -5.95 18.85
C ALA A 282 -63.14 -4.86 17.81
N GLU A 283 -61.92 -4.32 17.76
CA GLU A 283 -61.52 -3.41 16.68
C GLU A 283 -60.67 -4.12 15.62
N LYS A 284 -60.91 -3.72 14.37
CA LYS A 284 -60.47 -4.35 13.13
C LYS A 284 -58.95 -4.43 13.04
N GLY A 285 -58.41 -5.64 13.21
CA GLY A 285 -56.97 -5.92 13.15
C GLY A 285 -56.33 -5.49 11.83
N THR A 286 -55.81 -4.26 11.80
CA THR A 286 -55.00 -3.77 10.70
C THR A 286 -53.65 -4.45 10.76
N ARG A 287 -53.28 -5.12 9.67
CA ARG A 287 -52.01 -5.84 9.51
C ARG A 287 -50.85 -4.90 9.88
N PRO A 288 -50.00 -5.23 10.88
CA PRO A 288 -48.82 -4.43 11.16
C PRO A 288 -47.97 -4.33 9.88
N PRO A 289 -47.51 -3.13 9.48
CA PRO A 289 -46.61 -3.02 8.35
C PRO A 289 -45.31 -3.78 8.63
N MET A 290 -44.70 -4.26 7.55
CA MET A 290 -43.43 -4.98 7.51
C MET A 290 -42.47 -4.51 8.62
N GLY A 291 -42.06 -5.42 9.51
CA GLY A 291 -41.15 -5.09 10.59
C GLY A 291 -39.89 -4.41 10.02
N MET A 292 -39.61 -3.19 10.45
CA MET A 292 -38.45 -2.44 9.98
C MET A 292 -37.20 -3.25 10.28
N VAL A 293 -36.45 -3.62 9.23
CA VAL A 293 -35.15 -4.27 9.40
C VAL A 293 -34.29 -3.30 10.22
N PRO A 294 -33.76 -3.71 11.39
CA PRO A 294 -33.06 -2.79 12.27
C PRO A 294 -31.82 -2.25 11.55
N THR A 295 -31.79 -0.93 11.37
CA THR A 295 -30.64 -0.23 10.81
C THR A 295 -29.49 -0.34 11.80
N CYS A 296 -28.48 -1.14 11.45
CA CYS A 296 -27.24 -1.23 12.20
C CYS A 296 -26.19 -0.32 11.56
N SER A 297 -25.47 0.42 12.40
CA SER A 297 -24.27 1.15 12.02
C SER A 297 -23.05 0.42 12.57
N LEU A 298 -21.94 0.42 11.83
CA LEU A 298 -20.67 -0.10 12.31
C LEU A 298 -19.72 1.07 12.60
N ARG A 299 -19.01 0.98 13.72
CA ARG A 299 -17.88 1.85 14.03
C ARG A 299 -16.63 0.99 14.21
N ILE A 300 -15.52 1.50 13.72
CA ILE A 300 -14.20 0.90 13.82
C ILE A 300 -13.23 1.94 14.40
N TRP A 301 -12.39 1.53 15.34
CA TRP A 301 -11.40 2.41 15.96
C TRP A 301 -10.21 1.63 16.50
N SER A 302 -9.11 2.35 16.75
CA SER A 302 -7.87 1.84 17.32
C SER A 302 -7.57 2.50 18.67
N LEU A 303 -6.96 1.73 19.57
CA LEU A 303 -6.47 2.19 20.87
C LEU A 303 -5.04 1.64 21.08
N PRO A 304 -4.00 2.49 21.13
CA PRO A 304 -3.99 3.92 20.77
C PRO A 304 -4.43 4.19 19.31
N PRO A 305 -4.82 5.43 18.96
CA PRO A 305 -5.36 5.76 17.63
C PRO A 305 -4.36 5.48 16.49
N ASN A 306 -3.07 5.70 16.73
CA ASN A 306 -1.98 5.19 15.90
C ASN A 306 -1.19 4.15 16.69
N GLY A 307 -0.69 3.10 16.03
CA GLY A 307 0.20 2.15 16.67
C GLY A 307 1.60 2.72 16.92
N THR A 308 2.32 2.13 17.86
CA THR A 308 3.76 2.38 18.06
C THR A 308 4.51 1.06 18.00
N ARG A 309 5.60 0.99 17.25
CA ARG A 309 6.39 -0.23 17.06
C ARG A 309 6.82 -0.82 18.40
N GLY A 310 6.60 -2.12 18.60
CA GLY A 310 6.90 -2.82 19.84
C GLY A 310 5.94 -2.59 21.00
N ARG A 311 4.93 -1.71 20.86
CA ARG A 311 3.88 -1.48 21.89
C ARG A 311 2.60 -2.26 21.58
N ALA A 312 1.78 -2.47 22.60
CA ALA A 312 0.48 -3.11 22.43
C ALA A 312 -0.50 -2.21 21.64
N LEU A 313 -1.33 -2.83 20.81
CA LEU A 313 -2.29 -2.16 19.94
C LEU A 313 -3.59 -2.97 19.87
N ARG A 314 -4.72 -2.28 20.04
CA ARG A 314 -6.07 -2.83 19.90
C ARG A 314 -6.78 -2.17 18.73
N ILE A 315 -7.42 -2.95 17.87
CA ILE A 315 -8.38 -2.47 16.87
C ILE A 315 -9.73 -3.11 17.20
N GLU A 316 -10.78 -2.31 17.36
CA GLU A 316 -12.11 -2.79 17.70
C GLU A 316 -13.11 -2.35 16.62
N CYS A 317 -14.02 -3.25 16.26
CA CYS A 317 -15.15 -2.96 15.39
C CYS A 317 -16.45 -3.39 16.08
N GLN A 318 -17.37 -2.45 16.25
CA GLN A 318 -18.62 -2.63 16.99
C GLN A 318 -19.82 -2.24 16.13
N ALA A 319 -20.84 -3.09 16.14
CA ALA A 319 -22.16 -2.83 15.59
C ALA A 319 -23.08 -2.18 16.63
N GLN A 320 -23.75 -1.10 16.21
CA GLN A 320 -24.73 -0.36 16.97
C GLN A 320 -26.06 -0.42 16.20
N CYS A 321 -26.95 -1.28 16.67
CA CYS A 321 -28.27 -1.54 16.09
C CYS A 321 -29.37 -0.91 16.97
N SER A 322 -30.39 -0.30 16.36
CA SER A 322 -31.49 0.38 17.07
C SER A 322 -32.54 -0.56 17.70
N GLY A 323 -32.15 -1.79 18.08
CA GLY A 323 -33.03 -2.79 18.66
C GLY A 323 -32.27 -4.09 18.99
N ASN A 324 -32.99 -5.14 19.40
CA ASN A 324 -32.44 -6.45 19.83
C ASN A 324 -31.85 -7.30 18.69
N GLY A 325 -31.18 -6.68 17.71
CA GLY A 325 -30.50 -7.36 16.61
C GLY A 325 -29.17 -7.96 17.06
N THR A 326 -29.09 -9.29 17.05
CA THR A 326 -27.85 -10.04 17.30
C THR A 326 -27.09 -10.26 15.99
N GLY A 327 -26.33 -9.25 15.56
CA GLY A 327 -25.45 -9.36 14.39
C GLY A 327 -24.03 -9.73 14.80
N THR A 328 -23.36 -10.60 14.03
CA THR A 328 -21.94 -10.96 14.25
C THR A 328 -21.03 -10.06 13.42
N VAL A 329 -20.09 -9.37 14.07
CA VAL A 329 -19.05 -8.59 13.38
C VAL A 329 -17.96 -9.52 12.84
N ILE A 330 -17.55 -9.31 11.59
CA ILE A 330 -16.39 -10.00 10.97
C ILE A 330 -15.46 -9.01 10.26
N TRP A 331 -14.19 -9.39 10.16
CA TRP A 331 -13.16 -8.65 9.44
C TRP A 331 -13.10 -9.06 7.97
N LEU A 332 -13.29 -8.11 7.05
CA LEU A 332 -13.10 -8.32 5.60
C LEU A 332 -11.66 -8.08 5.15
N ARG A 333 -10.97 -7.13 5.77
CA ARG A 333 -9.60 -6.76 5.43
C ARG A 333 -8.82 -6.41 6.68
N THR A 334 -7.60 -6.94 6.74
CA THR A 334 -6.53 -6.62 7.67
C THR A 334 -5.21 -6.58 6.88
N PRO A 335 -4.22 -5.77 7.27
CA PRO A 335 -2.92 -5.71 6.58
C PRO A 335 -2.15 -7.04 6.55
N VAL A 336 -2.29 -7.87 7.58
CA VAL A 336 -1.74 -9.23 7.63
C VAL A 336 -2.87 -10.24 7.92
N ALA A 337 -2.57 -11.53 7.85
CA ALA A 337 -3.55 -12.60 8.11
C ALA A 337 -4.12 -12.52 9.54
N LEU A 338 -5.41 -12.84 9.70
CA LEU A 338 -6.10 -12.81 11.01
C LEU A 338 -5.43 -13.67 12.07
N SER A 339 -4.74 -14.75 11.68
CA SER A 339 -3.94 -15.60 12.57
C SER A 339 -2.74 -14.92 13.24
N GLN A 340 -2.32 -13.73 12.76
CA GLN A 340 -1.28 -12.92 13.41
C GLN A 340 -1.84 -12.00 14.50
N TYR A 341 -3.17 -11.95 14.68
CA TYR A 341 -3.85 -11.19 15.72
C TYR A 341 -4.48 -12.15 16.73
N ARG A 342 -4.59 -11.72 17.99
CA ARG A 342 -5.53 -12.36 18.93
C ARG A 342 -6.91 -11.74 18.74
N GLU A 343 -7.80 -12.45 18.05
CA GLU A 343 -9.19 -12.03 17.90
C GLU A 343 -10.03 -12.39 19.13
N GLU A 344 -10.81 -11.43 19.61
CA GLU A 344 -11.82 -11.60 20.66
C GLU A 344 -13.17 -11.12 20.10
N ALA A 345 -13.98 -12.09 19.65
CA ALA A 345 -15.32 -11.85 19.11
C ALA A 345 -16.39 -12.00 20.21
N ALA A 346 -17.23 -10.97 20.36
CA ALA A 346 -18.30 -10.88 21.33
C ALA A 346 -19.60 -10.42 20.63
N GLY A 347 -20.12 -11.27 19.75
CA GLY A 347 -21.34 -11.01 18.98
C GLY A 347 -21.25 -9.73 18.16
N SER A 348 -21.87 -8.66 18.65
CA SER A 348 -21.91 -7.34 18.03
C SER A 348 -20.62 -6.51 18.18
N SER A 349 -19.54 -7.06 18.74
CA SER A 349 -18.18 -6.49 18.65
C SER A 349 -17.17 -7.58 18.27
N SER A 350 -16.15 -7.24 17.48
CA SER A 350 -14.91 -8.03 17.36
C SER A 350 -13.70 -7.13 17.59
N THR A 351 -12.75 -7.61 18.38
CA THR A 351 -11.51 -6.91 18.73
C THR A 351 -10.30 -7.70 18.29
N LEU A 352 -9.41 -7.08 17.50
CA LEU A 352 -8.07 -7.59 17.19
C LEU A 352 -7.07 -7.01 18.19
N ARG A 353 -6.25 -7.88 18.80
CA ARG A 353 -5.18 -7.48 19.73
C ARG A 353 -3.81 -7.90 19.21
N LEU A 354 -2.86 -6.99 19.35
CA LEU A 354 -1.44 -7.18 19.12
C LEU A 354 -0.72 -6.82 20.42
N ASP A 355 0.06 -7.76 20.97
CA ASP A 355 0.92 -7.49 22.13
C ASP A 355 2.12 -6.59 21.75
N ARG A 356 2.55 -6.66 20.48
CA ARG A 356 3.58 -5.82 19.87
C ARG A 356 3.19 -5.45 18.44
N ALA A 357 2.92 -4.17 18.18
CA ALA A 357 2.69 -3.65 16.83
C ALA A 357 4.01 -3.56 16.04
N GLU A 358 3.90 -3.61 14.71
CA GLU A 358 5.04 -3.59 13.78
C GLU A 358 4.64 -2.86 12.50
N SER A 359 5.60 -2.48 11.67
CA SER A 359 5.35 -1.82 10.38
C SER A 359 4.41 -2.61 9.47
N ARG A 360 4.44 -3.96 9.49
CA ARG A 360 3.49 -4.79 8.71
C ARG A 360 2.04 -4.72 9.19
N HIS A 361 1.79 -4.25 10.42
CA HIS A 361 0.44 -4.08 10.96
C HIS A 361 -0.21 -2.74 10.56
N GLN A 362 0.49 -1.87 9.83
CA GLN A 362 -0.07 -0.63 9.27
C GLN A 362 -0.90 -0.93 8.00
N GLY A 363 -1.91 -0.10 7.72
CA GLY A 363 -2.69 -0.17 6.48
C GLY A 363 -4.19 -0.12 6.71
N HIS A 364 -4.94 -0.75 5.80
CA HIS A 364 -6.40 -0.68 5.76
C HIS A 364 -7.07 -1.83 6.51
N TYR A 365 -7.88 -1.50 7.50
CA TYR A 365 -8.73 -2.41 8.25
C TYR A 365 -10.19 -2.20 7.83
N GLN A 366 -10.93 -3.28 7.60
CA GLN A 366 -12.33 -3.21 7.19
C GLN A 366 -13.16 -4.34 7.83
N CYS A 367 -14.36 -4.02 8.32
CA CYS A 367 -15.27 -4.96 8.96
C CYS A 367 -16.72 -4.79 8.49
N VAL A 368 -17.51 -5.86 8.58
CA VAL A 368 -18.95 -5.89 8.27
C VAL A 368 -19.75 -6.64 9.33
N LEU A 369 -21.07 -6.46 9.30
CA LEU A 369 -22.04 -7.14 10.16
C LEU A 369 -22.76 -8.20 9.34
N LEU A 370 -22.67 -9.46 9.76
CA LEU A 370 -23.39 -10.55 9.11
C LEU A 370 -24.91 -10.42 9.31
N GLY A 371 -25.68 -10.71 8.26
CA GLY A 371 -27.16 -10.73 8.29
C GLY A 371 -27.86 -9.37 8.16
N HIS A 372 -27.14 -8.25 8.19
CA HIS A 372 -27.70 -6.89 8.10
C HIS A 372 -27.21 -6.13 6.87
N ARG A 373 -28.04 -5.21 6.34
CA ARG A 373 -27.65 -4.29 5.25
C ARG A 373 -26.95 -3.04 5.80
N SER A 374 -25.84 -3.22 6.52
CA SER A 374 -24.99 -2.12 7.00
C SER A 374 -23.77 -1.94 6.07
N PRO A 375 -23.37 -0.71 5.74
CA PRO A 375 -22.13 -0.47 4.99
C PRO A 375 -20.91 -0.93 5.79
N ALA A 376 -19.84 -1.34 5.10
CA ALA A 376 -18.59 -1.76 5.74
C ALA A 376 -17.90 -0.58 6.44
N ALA A 377 -17.54 -0.76 7.70
CA ALA A 377 -16.73 0.22 8.42
C ALA A 377 -15.25 0.02 8.10
N SER A 378 -14.53 1.12 7.87
CA SER A 378 -13.17 1.12 7.33
C SER A 378 -12.27 2.07 8.14
N LEU A 379 -11.03 1.66 8.43
CA LEU A 379 -10.04 2.41 9.20
C LEU A 379 -8.67 2.32 8.51
N GLN A 380 -8.01 3.45 8.32
CA GLN A 380 -6.60 3.48 7.95
C GLN A 380 -5.74 3.67 9.20
N LEU A 381 -4.82 2.75 9.47
CA LEU A 381 -4.00 2.74 10.67
C LEU A 381 -2.51 2.87 10.33
N THR A 382 -1.81 3.79 10.97
CA THR A 382 -0.36 3.94 10.87
C THR A 382 0.32 3.38 12.12
N VAL A 383 1.53 2.82 11.95
CA VAL A 383 2.39 2.38 13.05
C VAL A 383 3.66 3.22 13.03
N LEU A 384 3.82 4.06 14.06
CA LEU A 384 4.96 4.96 14.23
C LEU A 384 6.12 4.22 14.91
N ASP A 385 7.35 4.60 14.61
CA ASP A 385 8.51 4.16 15.41
C ASP A 385 8.49 4.81 16.80
N ASP A 386 8.97 4.08 17.81
CA ASP A 386 9.03 4.61 19.18
C ASP A 386 10.18 5.64 19.30
N SER A 387 9.86 6.92 19.09
CA SER A 387 10.83 8.01 19.18
C SER A 387 11.27 8.32 20.63
N SER A 388 10.87 7.52 21.62
CA SER A 388 11.14 7.75 23.04
C SER A 388 12.37 7.02 23.62
N SER A 389 13.48 6.94 22.86
CA SER A 389 14.81 6.74 23.48
C SER A 389 16.00 7.42 22.77
N ALA A 390 15.78 8.52 22.05
CA ALA A 390 16.85 9.45 21.65
C ALA A 390 16.98 10.59 22.67
N GLY A 391 17.16 10.25 23.95
CA GLY A 391 17.12 11.21 25.05
C GLY A 391 17.64 10.65 26.38
N THR A 392 18.94 10.82 26.61
CA THR A 392 19.62 10.75 27.93
C THR A 392 19.28 9.58 28.87
N ALA A 393 20.08 8.53 28.77
CA ALA A 393 20.63 7.85 29.95
C ALA A 393 22.16 8.02 29.93
N ILE A 394 22.65 9.23 30.26
CA ILE A 394 24.07 9.43 30.55
C ILE A 394 24.33 8.85 31.94
N THR A 395 24.56 7.55 32.01
CA THR A 395 25.06 6.90 33.22
C THR A 395 26.55 7.18 33.30
N ALA A 396 26.92 8.17 34.11
CA ALA A 396 28.32 8.49 34.36
C ALA A 396 29.04 7.28 34.97
N GLY A 397 30.11 6.80 34.32
CA GLY A 397 30.83 5.63 34.80
C GLY A 397 32.08 5.30 33.98
N THR A 398 33.25 5.45 34.62
CA THR A 398 34.52 4.79 34.28
C THR A 398 35.22 5.19 32.97
N THR A 399 36.02 6.26 33.07
CA THR A 399 37.21 6.46 32.21
C THR A 399 38.25 5.37 32.49
N VAL A 400 38.25 4.25 31.75
CA VAL A 400 39.29 3.20 31.85
C VAL A 400 40.24 3.26 30.66
N SER A 401 41.22 4.15 30.80
CA SER A 401 42.61 4.01 30.36
C SER A 401 42.90 3.20 29.08
N LEU A 402 42.96 3.90 27.94
CA LEU A 402 43.51 3.41 26.66
C LEU A 402 44.97 2.88 26.76
N LEU A 403 45.70 3.21 27.83
CA LEU A 403 47.04 2.69 28.10
C LEU A 403 47.05 1.18 28.39
N GLY A 404 45.95 0.61 28.90
CA GLY A 404 45.86 -0.83 29.19
C GLY A 404 45.89 -1.71 27.93
N LEU A 405 45.21 -1.30 26.86
CA LEU A 405 45.14 -2.04 25.59
C LEU A 405 46.45 -1.98 24.79
N ILE A 406 47.19 -0.88 24.89
CA ILE A 406 48.51 -0.77 24.26
C ILE A 406 49.50 -1.73 24.94
N MET A 407 49.48 -1.82 26.27
CA MET A 407 50.36 -2.73 27.01
C MET A 407 50.05 -4.21 26.76
N THR A 408 48.77 -4.61 26.69
CA THR A 408 48.41 -6.01 26.34
C THR A 408 48.76 -6.34 24.89
N GLY A 409 48.60 -5.41 23.95
CA GLY A 409 49.06 -5.56 22.57
C GLY A 409 50.58 -5.74 22.45
N VAL A 410 51.37 -4.92 23.15
CA VAL A 410 52.84 -5.00 23.14
C VAL A 410 53.35 -6.29 23.81
N VAL A 411 52.74 -6.75 24.91
CA VAL A 411 53.10 -8.02 25.56
C VAL A 411 52.79 -9.20 24.66
N SER A 412 51.60 -9.24 24.04
CA SER A 412 51.22 -10.29 23.08
C SER A 412 52.14 -10.32 21.85
N HIS A 413 52.51 -9.15 21.29
CA HIS A 413 53.43 -9.10 20.15
C HIS A 413 54.86 -9.54 20.52
N ARG A 414 55.34 -9.21 21.74
CA ARG A 414 56.65 -9.67 22.23
C ARG A 414 56.68 -11.18 22.54
N LEU A 415 55.58 -11.74 23.05
CA LEU A 415 55.44 -13.19 23.24
C LEU A 415 55.40 -13.92 21.89
N TRP A 416 54.60 -13.42 20.92
CA TRP A 416 54.54 -14.02 19.58
C TRP A 416 55.89 -14.00 18.85
N LYS A 417 56.66 -12.90 18.96
CA LYS A 417 58.03 -12.84 18.43
C LYS A 417 59.01 -13.80 19.14
N ARG A 418 58.85 -14.04 20.44
CA ARG A 418 59.67 -15.04 21.16
C ARG A 418 59.34 -16.46 20.73
N PHE A 419 58.06 -16.82 20.60
CA PHE A 419 57.68 -18.15 20.10
C PHE A 419 58.14 -18.39 18.66
N ARG A 420 58.03 -17.38 17.76
CA ARG A 420 58.46 -17.54 16.37
C ARG A 420 59.97 -17.79 16.22
N ALA A 421 60.80 -17.23 17.10
CA ALA A 421 62.24 -17.45 17.11
C ALA A 421 62.68 -18.81 17.69
N GLN A 422 61.77 -19.61 18.27
CA GLN A 422 62.05 -20.93 18.84
C GLN A 422 61.59 -22.11 17.95
N TYR A 423 61.04 -21.83 16.76
CA TYR A 423 60.59 -22.85 15.79
C TYR A 423 61.36 -22.84 14.45
N ASP A 424 62.31 -21.93 14.25
CA ASP A 424 63.16 -21.86 13.03
C ASP A 424 64.60 -22.40 13.26
N LEU A 425 64.81 -23.21 14.30
CA LEU A 425 66.09 -23.87 14.61
C LEU A 425 65.89 -25.26 15.26
N SER A 426 65.18 -26.15 14.56
CA SER A 426 65.31 -27.61 14.73
C SER A 426 64.83 -28.38 13.50
#